data_AF-A0A4U7DCM2-F1
#
_entry.id   AF-A0A4U7DCM2-F1
#
_cell.length_a   1.000
_cell.length_b   1.000
_cell.length_c   1.000
_cell.angle_alpha   90.00
_cell.angle_beta   90.00
_cell.angle_gamma   90.00
#
_symmetry.space_group_name_H-M   'P 1'
#
loop_
_entity.id
_entity.type
_entity.pdbx_description
1 polymer ?
#
loop_
_entity_poly.entity_id
_entity_poly.type
_entity_poly.pdbx_seq_one_letter_code
_entity_poly.pdbx_strand_id
1 'polypeptide(L)'
;MSEVFDPEEEPDGDALAPHHFYVGVALSLFGFASIWPYYPATGAGFAFIGLLVALDDVIEHMTPYPTPLDQVWKKAVYPIVKRIEGF
;
A
#
# COMPACT_ATOMS: atom_id res chain seq x y z
N MET A 1 -18.05 -22.76 14.44
CA MET A 1 -17.93 -21.30 14.32
C MET A 1 -17.05 -21.03 13.13
N SER A 2 -17.54 -20.34 12.10
CA SER A 2 -16.65 -19.79 11.07
C SER A 2 -15.76 -18.77 11.78
N GLU A 3 -14.45 -18.97 11.75
CA GLU A 3 -13.50 -17.91 12.04
C GLU A 3 -13.77 -16.81 10.99
N VAL A 4 -14.52 -15.80 11.41
CA VAL A 4 -14.79 -14.63 10.58
C VAL A 4 -13.47 -13.86 10.59
N PHE A 5 -12.74 -13.91 9.47
CA PHE A 5 -11.53 -13.12 9.26
C PHE A 5 -11.77 -11.68 9.69
N ASP A 6 -11.09 -11.26 10.76
CA ASP A 6 -11.12 -9.89 11.26
C ASP A 6 -10.06 -9.08 10.50
N PRO A 7 -10.46 -8.20 9.58
CA PRO A 7 -9.54 -7.41 8.77
C PRO A 7 -8.74 -6.38 9.57
N GLU A 8 -9.05 -6.18 10.86
CA GLU A 8 -8.27 -5.35 11.79
C GLU A 8 -7.30 -6.19 12.65
N GLU A 9 -7.53 -7.50 12.78
CA GLU A 9 -6.68 -8.41 13.58
C GLU A 9 -5.48 -8.93 12.77
N GLU A 10 -5.68 -9.10 11.46
CA GLU A 10 -4.63 -9.48 10.53
C GLU A 10 -4.33 -8.29 9.60
N PRO A 11 -3.33 -7.45 9.93
CA PRO A 11 -2.84 -6.47 8.97
C PRO A 11 -2.36 -7.23 7.73
N ASP A 12 -2.49 -6.61 6.55
CA ASP A 12 -2.24 -7.16 5.22
C ASP A 12 -0.77 -7.58 4.92
N GLY A 13 0.01 -7.79 5.98
CA GLY A 13 1.42 -8.14 6.09
C GLY A 13 1.84 -7.93 7.55
N ASP A 14 2.86 -8.65 8.03
CA ASP A 14 3.40 -8.59 9.40
C ASP A 14 3.26 -7.19 10.06
N ALA A 15 2.48 -7.10 11.14
CA ALA A 15 2.18 -5.85 11.87
C ALA A 15 3.43 -5.07 12.32
N LEU A 16 4.59 -5.72 12.35
CA LEU A 16 5.86 -5.17 12.81
C LEU A 16 6.82 -4.81 11.68
N ALA A 17 6.46 -5.09 10.41
CA ALA A 17 7.32 -4.83 9.26
C ALA A 17 6.59 -3.97 8.22
N PRO A 18 7.14 -2.80 7.85
CA PRO A 18 6.56 -1.95 6.81
C PRO A 18 6.60 -2.69 5.46
N HIS A 19 5.49 -3.31 5.07
CA HIS A 19 5.44 -4.29 3.99
C HIS A 19 5.24 -3.64 2.62
N HIS A 20 4.47 -2.55 2.51
CA HIS A 20 4.37 -1.80 1.27
C HIS A 20 5.45 -0.71 1.15
N PHE A 21 6.19 -0.40 2.22
CA PHE A 21 7.34 0.51 2.16
C PHE A 21 8.38 0.10 1.13
N TYR A 22 8.83 -1.16 1.16
CA TYR A 22 9.85 -1.63 0.22
C TYR A 22 9.36 -1.59 -1.23
N VAL A 23 8.07 -1.84 -1.44
CA VAL A 23 7.42 -1.73 -2.76
C VAL A 23 7.40 -0.28 -3.23
N GLY A 24 7.00 0.66 -2.36
CA GLY A 24 7.00 2.10 -2.64
C GLY A 24 8.40 2.63 -2.95
N VAL A 25 9.40 2.26 -2.14
CA VAL A 25 10.81 2.64 -2.37
C VAL A 25 11.33 2.07 -3.69
N ALA A 26 11.09 0.78 -3.96
CA ALA A 26 11.52 0.15 -5.21
C ALA A 26 10.87 0.81 -6.43
N LEU A 27 9.55 1.07 -6.39
CA LEU A 27 8.83 1.77 -7.44
C LEU A 27 9.39 3.18 -7.65
N SER A 28 9.70 3.87 -6.55
CA SER A 28 10.22 5.22 -6.61
C SER A 28 11.59 5.27 -7.29
N LEU A 29 12.52 4.43 -6.82
CA LEU A 29 13.87 4.31 -7.36
C LEU A 29 13.87 3.83 -8.81
N PHE A 30 13.01 2.87 -9.16
CA PHE A 30 12.88 2.40 -10.53
C PHE A 30 12.34 3.49 -11.47
N GLY A 31 11.29 4.21 -11.05
CA GLY A 31 10.73 5.33 -11.81
C GLY A 31 11.78 6.41 -12.07
N PHE A 32 12.54 6.78 -11.04
CA PHE A 32 13.61 7.77 -11.14
C PHE A 32 14.81 7.29 -11.96
N ALA A 33 15.38 6.13 -11.63
CA ALA A 33 16.66 5.69 -12.19
C ALA A 33 16.51 5.06 -13.58
N SER A 34 15.40 4.37 -13.84
CA SER A 34 15.24 3.55 -15.06
C SER A 34 14.31 4.19 -16.09
N ILE A 35 13.23 4.85 -15.66
CA ILE A 35 12.23 5.41 -16.58
C ILE A 35 12.53 6.88 -16.89
N TRP A 36 12.83 7.69 -15.88
CA TRP A 36 13.02 9.13 -16.03
C TRP A 36 14.00 9.55 -17.12
N PRO A 37 15.18 8.88 -17.30
CA PRO A 37 16.14 9.30 -18.33
C PRO A 37 15.59 9.26 -19.76
N TYR A 38 14.61 8.38 -20.02
CA TYR A 38 14.02 8.17 -21.34
C TYR A 38 12.61 8.77 -21.47
N TYR A 39 11.84 8.76 -20.37
CA TYR A 39 10.46 9.25 -20.31
C TYR A 39 10.26 10.07 -19.02
N PRO A 40 10.68 11.35 -19.00
CA PRO A 40 10.77 12.13 -17.77
C PRO A 40 9.45 12.28 -17.01
N ALA A 41 8.35 12.58 -17.71
CA ALA A 41 7.04 12.75 -17.07
C ALA A 41 6.54 11.43 -16.45
N THR A 42 6.71 10.31 -17.16
CA THR A 42 6.33 8.98 -16.65
C THR A 42 7.21 8.57 -15.48
N GLY A 43 8.53 8.73 -15.59
CA GLY A 43 9.46 8.40 -14.53
C GLY A 43 9.22 9.23 -13.27
N ALA A 44 8.92 10.52 -13.42
CA ALA A 44 8.53 11.39 -12.31
C ALA A 44 7.23 10.95 -11.64
N GLY A 45 6.24 10.54 -12.44
CA GLY A 45 4.98 9.99 -11.91
C GLY A 45 5.21 8.74 -11.06
N PHE A 46 6.00 7.79 -11.57
CA PHE A 46 6.34 6.56 -10.84
C PHE A 46 7.17 6.85 -9.58
N ALA A 47 8.17 7.73 -9.70
CA ALA A 47 9.00 8.17 -8.59
C ALA A 47 8.15 8.76 -7.44
N PHE A 48 7.21 9.63 -7.79
CA PHE A 48 6.34 10.32 -6.85
C PHE A 48 5.30 9.39 -6.22
N ILE A 49 4.61 8.57 -7.02
CA ILE A 49 3.63 7.59 -6.50
C ILE A 49 4.31 6.60 -5.55
N GLY A 50 5.50 6.09 -5.90
CA GLY A 50 6.27 5.20 -5.02
C GLY A 50 6.62 5.85 -3.68
N LEU A 51 7.00 7.13 -3.68
CA LEU A 51 7.24 7.87 -2.43
C LEU A 51 5.97 8.03 -1.59
N LEU A 52 4.82 8.29 -2.22
CA LEU A 52 3.55 8.39 -1.49
C LEU A 52 3.17 7.05 -0.85
N VAL A 53 3.32 5.94 -1.55
CA VAL A 53 3.07 4.60 -0.99
C VAL A 53 4.00 4.30 0.19
N ALA A 54 5.30 4.59 0.05
CA ALA A 54 6.24 4.37 1.13
C ALA A 54 5.97 5.28 2.35
N LEU A 55 5.54 6.52 2.11
CA LEU A 55 5.19 7.45 3.18
C LEU A 55 3.90 7.03 3.90
N ASP A 56 2.91 6.57 3.15
CA ASP A 56 1.64 6.07 3.67
C ASP A 56 1.88 4.94 4.68
N ASP A 57 2.63 3.92 4.27
CA ASP A 57 3.00 2.74 5.08
C ASP A 57 3.77 3.13 6.36
N VAL A 58 4.72 4.09 6.26
CA VAL A 58 5.43 4.60 7.44
C VAL A 58 4.49 5.31 8.41
N ILE A 59 3.55 6.13 7.91
CA ILE A 59 2.59 6.84 8.77
C ILE A 59 1.65 5.84 9.46
N GLU A 60 1.21 4.82 8.74
CA GLU A 60 0.32 3.77 9.24
C GLU A 60 0.95 3.01 10.41
N HIS A 61 2.24 2.70 10.33
CA HIS A 61 2.93 1.97 11.40
C HIS A 61 3.51 2.85 12.51
N MET A 62 3.75 4.13 12.24
CA MET A 62 4.29 5.05 13.25
C MET A 62 3.21 5.81 14.03
N THR A 63 1.96 5.81 13.55
CA THR A 63 0.90 6.64 14.11
C THR A 63 -0.43 5.89 14.21
N PRO A 64 -1.36 6.31 15.10
CA PRO A 64 -2.70 5.73 15.17
C PRO A 64 -3.67 6.31 14.12
N TYR A 65 -3.17 7.07 13.14
CA TYR A 65 -4.03 7.74 12.16
C TYR A 65 -4.30 6.83 10.97
N PRO A 66 -5.55 6.77 10.48
CA PRO A 66 -5.88 6.00 9.29
C PRO A 66 -5.25 6.65 8.06
N THR A 67 -4.53 5.86 7.28
CA THR A 67 -3.84 6.31 6.07
C THR A 67 -4.71 6.14 4.82
N PRO A 68 -4.43 6.88 3.75
CA PRO A 68 -5.10 6.70 2.46
C PRO A 68 -5.18 5.24 1.97
N LEU A 69 -4.11 4.43 2.03
CA LEU A 69 -4.19 3.03 1.58
C LEU A 69 -5.05 2.18 2.50
N ASP A 70 -4.95 2.35 3.82
CA ASP A 70 -5.84 1.70 4.80
C ASP A 70 -7.33 1.97 4.47
N GLN A 71 -7.65 3.22 4.14
CA GLN A 71 -9.01 3.58 3.76
C GLN A 71 -9.45 2.96 2.44
N VAL A 72 -8.57 2.85 1.45
CA VAL A 72 -8.85 2.17 0.18
C VAL A 72 -9.11 0.69 0.42
N TRP A 73 -8.32 0.05 1.27
CA TRP A 73 -8.52 -1.34 1.68
C TRP A 73 -9.89 -1.53 2.32
N LYS A 74 -10.18 -0.81 3.40
CA LYS A 74 -11.41 -0.97 4.20
C LYS A 74 -12.68 -0.64 3.43
N LYS A 75 -12.65 0.40 2.58
CA LYS A 75 -13.87 0.92 1.92
C LYS A 75 -14.13 0.32 0.55
N ALA A 76 -13.09 -0.13 -0.16
CA ALA A 76 -13.23 -0.59 -1.54
C ALA A 76 -12.75 -2.03 -1.72
N VAL A 77 -11.51 -2.33 -1.36
CA VAL A 77 -10.89 -3.63 -1.71
C VAL A 77 -11.48 -4.76 -0.87
N TYR A 78 -11.50 -4.64 0.45
CA TYR A 78 -12.00 -5.67 1.36
C TYR A 78 -13.46 -6.06 1.06
N PRO A 79 -14.41 -5.13 0.86
CA PRO A 79 -15.79 -5.49 0.46
C PRO A 79 -15.88 -6.25 -0.87
N ILE A 80 -15.01 -5.96 -1.83
CA ILE A 80 -14.96 -6.66 -3.12
C ILE A 80 -14.41 -8.07 -2.93
N VAL A 81 -13.31 -8.22 -2.19
CA VAL A 81 -12.71 -9.53 -1.88
C VAL A 81 -13.71 -10.41 -1.16
N LYS A 82 -14.32 -9.90 -0.08
CA LYS A 82 -15.34 -10.61 0.69
C LYS A 82 -16.50 -11.11 -0.19
N ARG A 83 -16.98 -10.27 -1.11
CA ARG A 83 -18.03 -10.65 -2.07
C ARG A 83 -17.61 -11.76 -3.03
N ILE A 84 -16.35 -11.77 -3.48
CA ILE A 84 -15.81 -12.80 -4.38
C ILE A 84 -15.62 -14.13 -3.64
N GLU A 85 -15.15 -14.07 -2.39
CA GLU A 85 -14.86 -15.25 -1.57
C GLU A 85 -16.12 -15.90 -0.96
N GLY A 86 -17.25 -15.20 -0.94
CA GLY A 86 -18.54 -15.75 -0.54
C GLY A 86 -18.80 -15.74 0.97
N PHE A 87 -18.14 -14.86 1.72
CA PHE A 87 -18.36 -14.62 3.16
C PHE A 87 -19.29 -13.42 3.45
#